data_AF-A0A938U5C9-F1
#
_entry.id   AF-A0A938U5C9-F1
#
_cell.length_a   1.000
_cell.length_b   1.000
_cell.length_c   1.000
_cell.angle_alpha   90.00
_cell.angle_beta   90.00
_cell.angle_gamma   90.00
#
_symmetry.space_group_name_H-M   'P 1'
#
loop_
_entity.id
_entity.type
_entity.pdbx_description
1 polymer ?
#
loop_
_entity_poly.entity_id
_entity_poly.type
_entity_poly.pdbx_seq_one_letter_code
_entity_poly.pdbx_strand_id
1 'polypeptide(L)'
;MVLALADTASRKYGVDKALVLAVIGVESGYRDGLVSRAGARGLMQLMPATAADLDVDPDDAAQNVDGGTRYLAGLLRYFDDERLAVAAYNAGPGRVKRAGNTVPAIAETQAYVAAVFALREAFLRRGW
;
A
#
# COMPACT_ATOMS: atom_id res chain seq x y z
N MET A 1 -11.14 -5.25 -13.39
CA MET A 1 -10.86 -5.97 -12.12
C MET A 1 -10.31 -5.03 -11.05
N VAL A 2 -9.06 -4.56 -11.16
CA VAL A 2 -8.39 -3.74 -10.13
C VAL A 2 -9.21 -2.53 -9.65
N LEU A 3 -9.84 -1.78 -10.56
CA LEU A 3 -10.66 -0.62 -10.21
C LEU A 3 -11.81 -0.93 -9.26
N ALA A 4 -12.52 -2.04 -9.51
CA ALA A 4 -13.65 -2.46 -8.69
C ALA A 4 -13.18 -2.96 -7.32
N LEU A 5 -12.04 -3.67 -7.27
CA LEU A 5 -11.43 -4.11 -6.01
C LEU A 5 -10.98 -2.92 -5.17
N ALA A 6 -10.30 -1.95 -5.78
CA ALA A 6 -9.84 -0.74 -5.11
C ALA A 6 -11.02 0.12 -4.60
N ASP A 7 -12.08 0.30 -5.40
CA ASP A 7 -13.29 1.02 -4.97
C ASP A 7 -13.99 0.32 -3.79
N THR A 8 -14.12 -1.01 -3.85
CA THR A 8 -14.72 -1.81 -2.77
C THR A 8 -13.92 -1.68 -1.48
N ALA A 9 -12.61 -1.91 -1.54
CA ALA A 9 -11.73 -1.85 -0.37
C ALA A 9 -11.61 -0.41 0.18
N SER A 10 -11.52 0.58 -0.70
CA SER A 10 -11.52 2.01 -0.35
C SER A 10 -12.73 2.37 0.51
N ARG A 11 -13.95 2.02 0.05
CA ARG A 11 -15.19 2.30 0.80
C ARG A 11 -15.25 1.53 2.11
N LYS A 12 -14.82 0.26 2.11
CA LYS A 12 -14.85 -0.60 3.31
C LYS A 12 -13.95 -0.07 4.42
N TYR A 13 -12.78 0.47 4.09
CA TYR A 13 -11.78 0.87 5.07
C TYR A 13 -11.61 2.38 5.24
N GLY A 14 -12.36 3.18 4.47
CA GLY A 14 -12.28 4.65 4.52
C GLY A 14 -10.95 5.21 4.02
N VAL A 15 -10.30 4.52 3.08
CA VAL A 15 -9.04 4.98 2.47
C VAL A 15 -9.36 5.62 1.12
N ASP A 16 -8.75 6.76 0.82
CA ASP A 16 -8.88 7.41 -0.49
C ASP A 16 -8.57 6.44 -1.64
N LYS A 17 -9.52 6.30 -2.58
CA LYS A 17 -9.42 5.37 -3.71
C LYS A 17 -8.19 5.68 -4.58
N ALA A 18 -7.88 6.97 -4.78
CA ALA A 18 -6.70 7.35 -5.55
C ALA A 18 -5.40 6.93 -4.87
N LEU A 19 -5.34 6.98 -3.53
CA LEU A 19 -4.21 6.44 -2.76
C LEU A 19 -4.09 4.91 -2.88
N VAL A 20 -5.19 4.16 -2.78
CA VAL A 20 -5.18 2.70 -2.95
C VAL A 20 -4.65 2.31 -4.33
N LEU A 21 -5.15 2.96 -5.38
CA LEU A 21 -4.69 2.73 -6.75
C LEU A 21 -3.23 3.11 -6.94
N ALA A 22 -2.78 4.20 -6.33
CA ALA A 22 -1.38 4.60 -6.40
C ALA A 22 -0.45 3.58 -5.74
N VAL A 23 -0.82 3.03 -4.58
CA VAL A 23 -0.06 1.95 -3.93
C VAL A 23 -0.02 0.71 -4.82
N ILE A 24 -1.16 0.23 -5.35
CA ILE A 24 -1.19 -0.91 -6.28
C ILE A 24 -0.28 -0.65 -7.50
N GLY A 25 -0.33 0.56 -8.05
CA GLY A 25 0.47 0.95 -9.21
C GLY A 25 1.96 0.91 -8.96
N VAL A 26 2.42 1.38 -7.80
CA VAL A 26 3.85 1.35 -7.42
C VAL A 26 4.30 -0.06 -7.05
N GLU A 27 3.45 -0.84 -6.38
CA GLU A 27 3.79 -2.20 -5.93
C GLU A 27 3.90 -3.20 -7.08
N SER A 28 2.92 -3.23 -7.98
CA SER A 28 2.81 -4.28 -9.00
C SER A 28 2.76 -3.76 -10.44
N GLY A 29 2.55 -2.46 -10.62
CA GLY A 29 2.16 -1.93 -11.93
C GLY A 29 0.82 -2.51 -12.40
N TYR A 30 -0.09 -2.79 -11.46
CA TYR A 30 -1.41 -3.40 -11.71
C TYR A 30 -1.34 -4.83 -12.27
N ARG A 31 -0.22 -5.53 -12.11
CA ARG A 31 -0.05 -6.91 -12.55
C ARG A 31 -0.31 -7.86 -11.39
N ASP A 32 -1.31 -8.72 -11.55
CA ASP A 32 -1.63 -9.75 -10.58
C ASP A 32 -0.65 -10.94 -10.66
N GLY A 33 -0.59 -11.74 -9.60
CA GLY A 33 0.28 -12.92 -9.52
C GLY A 33 1.79 -12.65 -9.47
N LEU A 34 2.21 -11.40 -9.24
CA LEU A 34 3.63 -11.07 -9.09
C LEU A 34 4.17 -11.55 -7.74
N VAL A 35 5.35 -12.16 -7.78
CA VAL A 35 6.14 -12.48 -6.59
C VAL A 35 7.47 -11.72 -6.67
N SER A 36 7.74 -10.86 -5.69
CA SER A 36 9.02 -10.15 -5.63
C SER A 36 10.16 -11.07 -5.23
N ARG A 37 11.41 -10.62 -5.43
CA ARG A 37 12.61 -11.32 -4.94
C ARG A 37 12.61 -11.56 -3.42
N ALA A 38 11.89 -10.73 -2.66
CA ALA A 38 11.76 -10.84 -1.21
C ALA A 38 10.57 -11.72 -0.80
N GLY A 39 9.75 -12.18 -1.75
CA GLY A 39 8.58 -13.01 -1.52
C GLY A 39 7.27 -12.24 -1.31
N ALA A 40 7.25 -10.93 -1.57
CA ALA A 40 6.02 -10.14 -1.56
C ALA A 40 5.10 -10.54 -2.73
N ARG A 41 3.78 -10.59 -2.52
CA ARG A 41 2.83 -11.25 -3.44
C ARG A 41 1.64 -10.38 -3.84
N GLY A 42 1.19 -10.53 -5.09
CA GLY A 42 -0.06 -9.98 -5.61
C GLY A 42 -0.05 -8.47 -5.86
N LEU A 43 -1.23 -7.90 -6.08
CA LEU A 43 -1.42 -6.50 -6.51
C LEU A 43 -0.83 -5.45 -5.57
N MET A 44 -0.93 -5.67 -4.26
CA MET A 44 -0.44 -4.79 -3.20
C MET A 44 0.84 -5.32 -2.51
N GLN A 45 1.46 -6.34 -3.10
CA GLN A 45 2.76 -6.92 -2.68
C GLN A 45 2.84 -7.18 -1.18
N LEU A 46 1.90 -7.96 -0.65
CA LEU A 46 1.93 -8.35 0.76
C LEU A 46 3.05 -9.36 1.01
N MET A 47 3.84 -9.12 2.05
CA MET A 47 4.76 -10.13 2.56
C MET A 47 3.96 -11.30 3.17
N PRO A 48 4.44 -12.57 3.09
CA PRO A 48 3.69 -13.71 3.58
C PRO A 48 3.29 -13.61 5.06
N ALA A 49 4.17 -13.08 5.90
CA ALA A 49 3.85 -12.84 7.32
C ALA A 49 2.71 -11.82 7.49
N THR A 50 2.73 -10.72 6.73
CA THR A 50 1.66 -9.71 6.75
C THR A 50 0.34 -10.31 6.26
N ALA A 51 0.37 -11.13 5.21
CA ALA A 51 -0.84 -11.80 4.71
C ALA A 51 -1.44 -12.76 5.74
N ALA A 52 -0.59 -13.53 6.43
CA ALA A 52 -1.01 -14.40 7.52
C ALA A 52 -1.62 -13.62 8.69
N ASP A 53 -1.00 -12.52 9.12
CA ASP A 53 -1.52 -11.66 10.20
C ASP A 53 -2.88 -11.02 9.85
N LEU A 54 -3.14 -10.82 8.56
CA LEU A 54 -4.39 -10.25 8.06
C LEU A 54 -5.47 -11.30 7.79
N ASP A 55 -5.11 -12.58 7.83
CA ASP A 55 -5.96 -13.72 7.46
C ASP A 55 -6.46 -13.61 5.99
N VAL A 56 -5.52 -13.39 5.07
CA VAL A 56 -5.80 -13.28 3.62
C VAL A 56 -4.88 -14.18 2.80
N ASP A 57 -5.41 -14.72 1.70
CA ASP A 57 -4.61 -15.33 0.65
C ASP A 57 -3.99 -14.22 -0.24
N PRO A 58 -2.65 -14.03 -0.23
CA PRO A 58 -2.04 -12.97 -1.02
C PRO A 58 -1.97 -13.29 -2.52
N ASP A 59 -2.23 -14.53 -2.94
CA ASP A 59 -2.30 -14.93 -4.35
C ASP A 59 -3.72 -14.78 -4.94
N ASP A 60 -4.74 -14.52 -4.11
CA ASP A 60 -6.08 -14.10 -4.54
C ASP A 60 -6.17 -12.57 -4.63
N ALA A 61 -6.45 -12.04 -5.81
CA ALA A 61 -6.46 -10.59 -6.07
C ALA A 61 -7.41 -9.80 -5.17
N ALA A 62 -8.59 -10.35 -4.86
CA ALA A 62 -9.59 -9.66 -4.06
C ALA A 62 -9.17 -9.58 -2.59
N GLN A 63 -8.70 -10.70 -2.03
CA GLN A 63 -8.15 -10.77 -0.68
C GLN A 63 -6.86 -9.96 -0.54
N ASN A 64 -6.00 -9.94 -1.56
CA ASN A 64 -4.77 -9.15 -1.56
C ASN A 64 -5.06 -7.65 -1.49
N VAL A 65 -5.99 -7.14 -2.31
CA VAL A 65 -6.38 -5.73 -2.30
C VAL A 65 -7.15 -5.38 -1.01
N ASP A 66 -8.02 -6.26 -0.52
CA ASP A 66 -8.73 -6.06 0.75
C ASP A 66 -7.74 -5.99 1.93
N GLY A 67 -6.85 -6.96 2.05
CA GLY A 67 -5.83 -7.04 3.09
C GLY A 67 -4.83 -5.88 3.03
N GLY A 68 -4.30 -5.57 1.84
CA GLY A 68 -3.38 -4.44 1.68
C GLY A 68 -4.02 -3.10 2.00
N THR A 69 -5.28 -2.88 1.60
CA THR A 69 -6.01 -1.65 1.96
C THR A 69 -6.31 -1.60 3.45
N ARG A 70 -6.68 -2.72 4.08
CA ARG A 70 -6.86 -2.83 5.54
C ARG A 70 -5.58 -2.49 6.30
N TYR A 71 -4.44 -2.99 5.82
CA TYR A 71 -3.13 -2.72 6.41
C TYR A 71 -2.77 -1.24 6.29
N LEU A 72 -2.92 -0.66 5.09
CA LEU A 72 -2.72 0.77 4.85
C LEU A 72 -3.62 1.64 5.75
N ALA A 73 -4.90 1.28 5.89
CA ALA A 73 -5.83 1.97 6.79
C ALA A 73 -5.37 1.93 8.25
N GLY A 74 -4.82 0.79 8.70
CA GLY A 74 -4.23 0.66 10.03
C GLY A 74 -3.02 1.59 10.24
N LEU A 75 -2.15 1.69 9.23
CA LEU A 75 -1.00 2.59 9.26
C LEU A 75 -1.41 4.07 9.26
N LEU A 76 -2.41 4.45 8.46
CA LEU A 76 -2.96 5.80 8.43
C LEU A 76 -3.49 6.20 9.81
N ARG A 77 -4.27 5.33 10.46
CA ARG A 77 -4.74 5.58 11.84
C ARG A 77 -3.62 5.63 12.87
N TYR A 78 -2.57 4.82 12.69
CA TYR A 78 -1.48 4.73 13.66
C TYR A 78 -0.57 5.95 13.63
N PHE A 79 -0.24 6.45 12.44
CA PHE A 79 0.70 7.56 12.28
C PHE A 79 0.03 8.93 12.24
N ASP A 80 -1.27 9.00 11.90
CA ASP A 80 -2.00 10.26 11.68
C ASP A 80 -1.29 11.21 10.69
N ASP A 81 -0.52 10.61 9.77
CA ASP A 81 0.24 11.28 8.73
C ASP A 81 0.32 10.33 7.53
N GLU A 82 -0.22 10.75 6.38
CA GLU A 82 -0.27 9.93 5.18
C GLU A 82 1.13 9.58 4.66
N ARG A 83 2.11 10.48 4.75
CA ARG A 83 3.47 10.23 4.25
C ARG A 83 4.17 9.19 5.12
N LEU A 84 3.99 9.25 6.43
CA LEU A 84 4.53 8.25 7.35
C LEU A 84 3.84 6.90 7.18
N ALA A 85 2.53 6.88 6.95
CA ALA A 85 1.79 5.64 6.68
C ALA A 85 2.27 4.96 5.39
N VAL A 86 2.44 5.71 4.30
CA VAL A 86 2.99 5.19 3.04
C VAL A 86 4.44 4.73 3.19
N ALA A 87 5.27 5.49 3.93
CA ALA A 87 6.63 5.06 4.24
C ALA A 87 6.65 3.77 5.07
N ALA A 88 5.74 3.64 6.03
CA ALA A 88 5.60 2.45 6.86
C ALA A 88 5.04 1.25 6.10
N TYR A 89 4.24 1.47 5.06
CA TYR A 89 3.76 0.40 4.20
C TYR A 89 4.93 -0.30 3.50
N ASN A 90 5.85 0.48 2.93
CA ASN A 90 7.05 -0.03 2.25
C ASN A 90 8.15 -0.50 3.22
N ALA A 91 8.52 0.33 4.20
CA ALA A 91 9.67 0.07 5.08
C ALA A 91 9.30 -0.73 6.34
N GLY A 92 8.02 -0.91 6.62
CA GLY A 92 7.52 -1.42 7.89
C GLY A 92 7.44 -0.34 8.98
N PRO A 93 6.39 -0.35 9.83
CA PRO A 93 6.15 0.69 10.83
C PRO A 93 7.26 0.78 11.88
N GLY A 94 7.94 -0.33 12.18
CA GLY A 94 9.06 -0.33 13.12
C GLY A 94 10.25 0.51 12.66
N ARG A 95 10.51 0.59 11.34
CA ARG A 95 11.60 1.42 10.79
C ARG A 95 11.26 2.91 10.90
N VAL A 96 10.02 3.30 10.58
CA VAL A 96 9.54 4.68 10.71
C VAL A 96 9.59 5.14 12.18
N LYS A 97 9.17 4.29 13.12
CA LYS A 97 9.27 4.60 14.56
C LYS A 97 10.70 4.80 15.03
N ARG A 98 11.63 3.91 14.65
CA ARG A 98 13.05 4.03 15.00
C ARG A 98 13.71 5.27 14.38
N ALA A 99 13.19 5.75 13.25
CA ALA A 99 13.59 7.00 12.64
C ALA A 99 12.96 8.24 13.32
N GLY A 100 12.31 8.09 14.48
CA GLY A 100 11.70 9.20 15.21
C GLY A 100 10.41 9.70 14.59
N ASN A 101 9.59 8.81 14.01
CA ASN A 101 8.38 9.14 13.25
C ASN A 101 8.68 10.10 12.09
N THR A 102 9.74 9.79 11.36
CA THR A 102 10.08 10.46 10.10
C THR A 102 10.18 9.42 8.99
N VAL A 103 10.08 9.87 7.73
CA VAL A 103 10.38 9.01 6.58
C VAL A 103 11.85 8.58 6.71
N PRO A 104 12.15 7.27 6.84
CA PRO A 104 13.53 6.81 7.04
C PRO A 104 14.45 7.29 5.92
N ALA A 105 15.73 7.53 6.25
CA ALA A 105 16.79 7.85 5.29
C ALA A 105 17.21 6.61 4.47
N ILE A 106 16.22 5.97 3.84
CA ILE A 106 16.35 4.80 2.96
C ILE A 106 15.93 5.28 1.58
N ALA A 107 16.86 5.29 0.62
CA ALA A 107 16.63 5.82 -0.72
C ALA A 107 15.41 5.16 -1.40
N GLU A 108 15.26 3.85 -1.26
CA GLU A 108 14.11 3.10 -1.78
C GLU A 108 12.78 3.58 -1.17
N THR A 109 12.72 3.76 0.14
CA THR A 109 11.49 4.24 0.83
C THR A 109 11.15 5.67 0.45
N GLN A 110 12.14 6.56 0.35
CA GLN A 110 11.92 7.93 -0.10
C GLN A 110 11.39 7.98 -1.54
N ALA A 111 11.97 7.18 -2.43
CA ALA A 111 11.52 7.04 -3.81
C ALA A 111 10.10 6.45 -3.89
N TYR A 112 9.81 5.43 -3.06
CA TYR A 112 8.48 4.82 -2.97
C TYR A 112 7.41 5.85 -2.57
N VAL A 113 7.66 6.60 -1.49
CA VAL A 113 6.75 7.66 -1.04
C VAL A 113 6.53 8.68 -2.16
N ALA A 114 7.59 9.17 -2.79
CA ALA A 114 7.48 10.12 -3.89
C ALA A 114 6.66 9.57 -5.07
N ALA A 115 6.88 8.31 -5.45
CA ALA A 115 6.17 7.66 -6.55
C ALA A 115 4.66 7.51 -6.26
N VAL A 116 4.30 7.08 -5.04
CA VAL A 116 2.90 6.92 -4.63
C VAL A 116 2.16 8.27 -4.69
N PHE A 117 2.73 9.32 -4.11
CA PHE A 117 2.07 10.63 -4.12
C PHE A 117 2.01 11.26 -5.51
N ALA A 118 3.06 11.13 -6.33
CA ALA A 118 3.03 11.61 -7.72
C ALA A 118 1.94 10.92 -8.55
N LEU A 119 1.78 9.60 -8.37
CA LEU A 119 0.77 8.82 -9.07
C LEU A 119 -0.65 9.14 -8.56
N ARG A 120 -0.83 9.29 -7.24
CA ARG A 120 -2.10 9.73 -6.63
C ARG A 120 -2.53 11.10 -7.16
N GLU A 121 -1.62 12.08 -7.20
CA GLU A 121 -1.94 13.39 -7.77
C GLU A 121 -2.34 13.31 -9.25
N ALA A 122 -1.70 12.44 -10.03
CA ALA A 122 -2.07 12.21 -11.42
C ALA A 122 -3.47 11.61 -11.57
N PHE A 123 -3.94 10.82 -10.60
CA PHE A 123 -5.33 10.36 -10.54
C PHE A 123 -6.30 11.47 -10.18
N LEU A 124 -6.00 12.25 -9.12
CA LEU A 124 -6.86 13.35 -8.69
C LEU A 124 -7.04 14.40 -9.79
N ARG A 125 -5.97 14.74 -10.54
CA ARG A 125 -6.06 15.64 -11.71
C ARG A 125 -6.97 15.12 -12.83
N ARG A 126 -7.25 13.82 -12.87
CA ARG A 126 -8.13 13.16 -13.85
C ARG A 126 -9.54 12.93 -13.30
N GLY A 127 -9.87 13.41 -12.10
CA GLY A 127 -11.20 13.31 -11.50
C GLY A 127 -11.53 11.95 -10.93
N TRP A 128 -10.52 11.23 -10.43
CA TRP A 128 -10.67 9.91 -9.82
C TRP A 128 -11.06 9.96 -8.35
#